data_AF-A0A662RJG2-F1
#
_entry.id   AF-A0A662RJG2-F1
#
_cell.length_a   1.000
_cell.length_b   1.000
_cell.length_c   1.000
_cell.angle_alpha   90.00
_cell.angle_beta   90.00
_cell.angle_gamma   90.00
#
_symmetry.space_group_name_H-M   'P 1'
#
loop_
_entity.id
_entity.type
_entity.pdbx_description
1 polymer ?
#
loop_
_entity_poly.entity_id
_entity_poly.type
_entity_poly.pdbx_seq_one_letter_code
_entity_poly.pdbx_strand_id
1 'polypeptide(L)'
;MQYIPTFIDTYSEWQEATVKQSTVYHDLDCEKSAYVFDVIENGQYAGYIIVSATRDNYPILEFSTGRTTDVITELTTGSDTLAQERADERRLTAGESEPLYLGATFYCVEYSLINDRGEVVDHVVVDMTVPAIVDLDASQVEVPIGENDLLEQERMKKQEANALWDSLEEKMKTTSPEGPALSRGLGHISNYP
;
A
#
# COMPACT_ATOMS: atom_id res chain seq x y z
N MET A 1 -7.42 -12.73 24.15
CA MET A 1 -6.78 -11.42 24.37
C MET A 1 -5.33 -11.54 23.97
N GLN A 2 -4.98 -11.07 22.77
CA GLN A 2 -3.60 -11.03 22.31
C GLN A 2 -3.05 -9.65 22.67
N TYR A 3 -2.06 -9.65 23.55
CA TYR A 3 -1.36 -8.46 24.01
C TYR A 3 -0.53 -7.91 22.83
N ILE A 4 -0.90 -6.75 22.29
CA ILE A 4 -0.02 -5.98 21.40
C ILE A 4 0.83 -5.10 22.33
N PRO A 5 2.14 -5.32 22.44
CA PRO A 5 3.00 -4.48 23.26
C PRO A 5 2.93 -3.03 22.75
N THR A 6 2.61 -2.09 23.62
CA THR A 6 2.56 -0.65 23.32
C THR A 6 3.93 0.03 23.31
N PHE A 7 5.02 -0.74 23.26
CA PHE A 7 6.36 -0.23 22.99
C PHE A 7 7.12 -1.30 22.19
N ILE A 8 7.27 -1.07 20.89
CA ILE A 8 8.21 -1.84 20.08
C ILE A 8 9.54 -1.08 20.17
N ASP A 9 10.42 -1.50 21.08
CA ASP A 9 11.78 -0.91 21.23
C ASP A 9 12.57 -0.90 19.90
N THR A 10 12.21 -1.80 18.97
CA THR A 10 12.79 -1.96 17.63
C THR A 10 12.64 -0.73 16.73
N TYR A 11 11.79 0.24 17.06
CA TYR A 11 11.60 1.47 16.27
C TYR A 11 11.81 2.75 17.10
N SER A 12 12.54 2.66 18.22
CA SER A 12 12.86 3.82 19.05
C SER A 12 13.59 4.93 18.25
N GLU A 13 14.40 4.54 17.27
CA GLU A 13 15.11 5.44 16.34
C GLU A 13 14.14 6.28 15.49
N TRP A 14 12.91 5.80 15.26
CA TRP A 14 11.91 6.53 14.48
C TRP A 14 11.21 7.66 15.25
N GLN A 15 11.47 7.81 16.57
CA GLN A 15 10.80 8.80 17.41
C GLN A 15 11.02 10.25 16.92
N GLU A 16 12.21 10.53 16.39
CA GLU A 16 12.58 11.85 15.85
C GLU A 16 12.66 11.85 14.31
N ALA A 17 12.23 10.75 13.67
CA ALA A 17 12.22 10.65 12.22
C ALA A 17 11.15 11.53 11.59
N THR A 18 11.37 11.87 10.32
CA THR A 18 10.38 12.53 9.48
C THR A 18 9.78 11.54 8.50
N VAL A 19 8.58 11.79 8.03
CA VAL A 19 7.93 10.95 7.01
C VAL A 19 7.69 11.74 5.73
N LYS A 20 7.84 11.09 4.59
CA LYS A 20 7.56 11.65 3.26
C LYS A 20 6.77 10.64 2.45
N GLN A 21 5.63 11.06 1.89
CA GLN A 21 4.87 10.20 0.98
C GLN A 21 5.72 9.86 -0.26
N SER A 22 5.81 8.58 -0.61
CA SER A 22 6.60 8.06 -1.72
C SER A 22 5.73 7.46 -2.83
N THR A 23 4.88 6.48 -2.50
CA THR A 23 4.05 5.76 -3.48
C THR A 23 2.57 5.80 -3.10
N VAL A 24 1.69 5.75 -4.10
CA VAL A 24 0.25 5.51 -3.94
C VAL A 24 -0.05 4.15 -4.54
N TYR A 25 -0.73 3.29 -3.78
CA TYR A 25 -1.19 1.98 -4.25
C TYR A 25 -2.68 2.01 -4.56
N HIS A 26 -3.06 1.21 -5.54
CA HIS A 26 -4.44 1.04 -5.98
C HIS A 26 -4.96 -0.37 -5.67
N ASP A 27 -6.28 -0.55 -5.75
CA ASP A 27 -6.92 -1.87 -5.84
C ASP A 27 -7.16 -2.25 -7.31
N LEU A 28 -7.82 -3.40 -7.53
CA LEU A 28 -8.13 -3.90 -8.87
C LEU A 28 -9.17 -3.06 -9.62
N ASP A 29 -9.90 -2.19 -8.91
CA ASP A 29 -10.87 -1.26 -9.50
C ASP A 29 -10.22 0.10 -9.81
N CYS A 30 -8.87 0.19 -9.71
CA CYS A 30 -8.07 1.41 -9.87
C CYS A 30 -8.36 2.50 -8.81
N GLU A 31 -9.02 2.14 -7.70
CA GLU A 31 -9.26 3.06 -6.60
C GLU A 31 -8.08 3.06 -5.63
N LYS A 32 -7.81 4.20 -4.99
CA LYS A 32 -6.69 4.31 -4.04
C LYS A 32 -6.94 3.39 -2.85
N SER A 33 -6.03 2.47 -2.61
CA SER A 33 -6.12 1.47 -1.53
C SER A 33 -5.16 1.76 -0.39
N ALA A 34 -3.97 2.30 -0.67
CA ALA A 34 -2.99 2.65 0.35
C ALA A 34 -2.02 3.77 -0.07
N TYR A 35 -1.39 4.40 0.93
CA TYR A 35 -0.32 5.38 0.79
C TYR A 35 0.94 4.86 1.46
N VAL A 36 2.08 4.96 0.78
CA VAL A 36 3.40 4.62 1.33
C VAL A 36 4.10 5.90 1.77
N PHE A 37 4.66 5.87 2.98
CA PHE A 37 5.48 6.93 3.53
C PHE A 37 6.86 6.39 3.86
N ASP A 38 7.88 6.97 3.25
CA ASP A 38 9.27 6.73 3.62
C ASP A 38 9.55 7.38 4.98
N VAL A 39 10.16 6.61 5.87
CA VAL A 39 10.67 7.10 7.15
C VAL A 39 12.12 7.55 6.94
N ILE A 40 12.39 8.79 7.28
CA ILE A 40 13.69 9.43 7.08
C ILE A 40 14.24 9.84 8.45
N GLU A 41 15.34 9.21 8.85
CA GLU A 41 16.05 9.50 10.09
C GLU A 41 17.45 10.04 9.75
N ASN A 42 17.84 11.17 10.34
CA ASN A 42 19.14 11.82 10.08
C ASN A 42 19.43 12.06 8.58
N GLY A 43 18.39 12.28 7.78
CA GLY A 43 18.48 12.47 6.32
C GLY A 43 18.68 11.19 5.51
N GLN A 44 18.60 10.01 6.14
CA GLN A 44 18.73 8.70 5.49
C GLN A 44 17.42 7.93 5.58
N TYR A 45 17.17 7.07 4.59
CA TYR A 45 16.04 6.15 4.60
C TYR A 45 16.20 5.15 5.75
N ALA A 46 15.17 5.05 6.59
CA ALA A 46 15.13 4.19 7.76
C ALA A 46 14.05 3.09 7.68
N GLY A 47 13.15 3.18 6.70
CA GLY A 47 12.05 2.23 6.50
C GLY A 47 10.84 2.88 5.86
N TYR A 48 9.69 2.22 5.97
CA TYR A 48 8.42 2.71 5.45
C TYR A 48 7.24 2.43 6.38
N ILE A 49 6.16 3.17 6.16
CA ILE A 49 4.83 2.95 6.74
C ILE A 49 3.81 2.95 5.60
N ILE A 50 2.97 1.91 5.54
CA ILE A 50 1.82 1.83 4.63
C ILE A 50 0.57 2.18 5.42
N VAL A 51 -0.15 3.19 4.95
CA VAL A 51 -1.38 3.72 5.56
C VAL A 51 -2.56 3.42 4.64
N SER A 52 -3.68 2.99 5.21
CA SER A 52 -4.90 2.75 4.42
C SER A 52 -5.44 4.04 3.83
N ALA A 53 -5.82 3.99 2.55
CA ALA A 53 -6.51 5.10 1.89
C ALA A 53 -8.01 5.14 2.22
N THR A 54 -8.55 4.07 2.81
CA THR A 54 -9.96 3.94 3.17
C THR A 54 -10.15 3.65 4.66
N ARG A 55 -11.36 3.91 5.17
CA ARG A 55 -11.74 3.57 6.56
C ARG A 55 -12.25 2.14 6.73
N ASP A 56 -12.37 1.41 5.63
CA ASP A 56 -12.79 0.00 5.60
C ASP A 56 -11.67 -0.96 6.03
N ASN A 57 -10.47 -0.43 6.27
CA ASN A 57 -9.31 -1.18 6.75
C ASN A 57 -8.59 -0.42 7.87
N TYR A 58 -7.72 -1.13 8.59
CA TYR A 58 -6.95 -0.56 9.69
C TYR A 58 -6.11 0.64 9.22
N PRO A 59 -5.99 1.71 10.02
CA PRO A 59 -5.27 2.91 9.60
C PRO A 59 -3.82 2.65 9.18
N ILE A 60 -3.09 1.87 9.97
CA ILE A 60 -1.75 1.39 9.64
C ILE A 60 -1.88 -0.04 9.13
N LEU A 61 -1.45 -0.26 7.90
CA LEU A 61 -1.52 -1.54 7.21
C LEU A 61 -0.25 -2.36 7.40
N GLU A 62 0.90 -1.69 7.26
CA GLU A 62 2.21 -2.31 7.38
C GLU A 62 3.26 -1.25 7.76
N PHE A 63 4.36 -1.68 8.39
CA PHE A 63 5.55 -0.86 8.59
C PHE A 63 6.77 -1.77 8.79
N SER A 64 7.92 -1.32 8.31
CA SER A 64 9.17 -2.10 8.39
C SER A 64 10.39 -1.20 8.18
N THR A 65 11.56 -1.62 8.69
CA THR A 65 12.87 -1.02 8.35
C THR A 65 13.38 -1.45 6.98
N GLY A 66 12.70 -2.39 6.32
CA GLY A 66 13.01 -2.85 4.97
C GLY A 66 12.62 -1.85 3.89
N ARG A 67 12.48 -2.35 2.67
CA ARG A 67 11.99 -1.61 1.50
C ARG A 67 10.74 -2.28 0.96
N THR A 68 9.82 -1.48 0.42
CA THR A 68 8.69 -1.98 -0.35
C THR A 68 9.16 -2.59 -1.67
N THR A 69 8.36 -3.49 -2.25
CA THR A 69 8.74 -4.25 -3.44
C THR A 69 8.84 -3.40 -4.70
N ASP A 70 8.05 -2.33 -4.79
CA ASP A 70 8.00 -1.35 -5.89
C ASP A 70 9.29 -0.53 -6.04
N VAL A 71 10.14 -0.47 -5.02
CA VAL A 71 11.43 0.26 -5.09
C VAL A 71 12.65 -0.66 -5.24
N ILE A 72 12.45 -1.98 -5.30
CA ILE A 72 13.54 -2.95 -5.49
C ILE A 72 13.76 -3.16 -7.00
N THR A 73 14.94 -2.76 -7.48
CA THR A 73 15.28 -2.75 -8.91
C THR A 73 15.19 -4.12 -9.56
N GLU A 74 15.63 -5.17 -8.87
CA GLU A 74 15.58 -6.54 -9.41
C GLU A 74 14.13 -7.03 -9.61
N LEU A 75 13.23 -6.69 -8.68
CA LEU A 75 11.82 -7.08 -8.77
C LEU A 75 11.09 -6.29 -9.86
N THR A 76 11.31 -4.97 -9.92
CA THR A 76 10.73 -4.09 -10.95
C THR A 76 11.21 -4.48 -12.36
N THR A 77 12.52 -4.68 -12.55
CA THR A 77 13.06 -5.12 -13.85
C THR A 77 12.50 -6.48 -14.29
N GLY A 78 12.36 -7.42 -13.35
CA GLY A 78 11.75 -8.72 -13.62
C GLY A 78 10.28 -8.59 -14.01
N SER A 79 9.54 -7.72 -13.34
CA SER A 79 8.14 -7.42 -13.61
C SER A 79 7.94 -6.78 -14.99
N ASP A 80 8.73 -5.75 -15.31
CA ASP A 80 8.73 -5.08 -16.61
C ASP A 80 8.98 -6.08 -17.75
N THR A 81 9.95 -6.99 -17.54
CA THR A 81 10.30 -8.01 -18.54
C THR A 81 9.13 -8.94 -18.81
N LEU A 82 8.47 -9.44 -17.76
CA LEU A 82 7.31 -10.33 -17.91
C LEU A 82 6.11 -9.64 -18.57
N ALA A 83 5.85 -8.39 -18.22
CA ALA A 83 4.80 -7.60 -18.83
C ALA A 83 5.08 -7.38 -20.34
N GLN A 84 6.33 -7.07 -20.69
CA GLN A 84 6.75 -6.88 -22.08
C GLN A 84 6.68 -8.19 -22.87
N GLU A 85 7.14 -9.32 -22.32
CA GLU A 85 7.02 -10.64 -22.96
C GLU A 85 5.56 -10.95 -23.28
N ARG A 86 4.64 -10.72 -22.34
CA ARG A 86 3.20 -10.92 -22.55
C ARG A 86 2.61 -9.97 -23.59
N ALA A 87 3.08 -8.73 -23.64
CA ALA A 87 2.66 -7.76 -24.66
C ALA A 87 3.12 -8.20 -26.05
N ASP A 88 4.38 -8.63 -26.19
CA ASP A 88 4.99 -9.08 -27.44
C ASP A 88 4.27 -10.30 -28.03
N GLU A 89 3.92 -11.30 -27.19
CA GLU A 89 3.12 -12.46 -27.58
C GLU A 89 1.81 -12.09 -28.26
N ARG A 90 1.24 -10.94 -27.88
CA ARG A 90 -0.05 -10.42 -28.35
C ARG A 90 0.09 -9.31 -29.38
N ARG A 91 1.31 -8.93 -29.76
CA ARG A 91 1.63 -7.79 -30.64
C ARG A 91 1.10 -6.45 -30.09
N LEU A 92 1.20 -6.30 -28.77
CA LEU A 92 0.85 -5.10 -28.02
C LEU A 92 2.13 -4.47 -27.46
N THR A 93 2.00 -3.29 -26.85
CA THR A 93 3.06 -2.61 -26.10
C THR A 93 2.69 -2.57 -24.63
N ALA A 94 3.63 -2.91 -23.74
CA ALA A 94 3.43 -2.69 -22.30
C ALA A 94 3.51 -1.18 -22.01
N GLY A 95 2.47 -0.66 -21.36
CA GLY A 95 2.32 0.73 -20.98
C GLY A 95 2.88 1.03 -19.61
N GLU A 96 2.35 2.09 -18.99
CA GLU A 96 2.70 2.46 -17.62
C GLU A 96 2.23 1.40 -16.62
N SER A 97 3.01 1.29 -15.55
CA SER A 97 2.79 0.35 -14.45
C SER A 97 2.10 1.04 -13.28
N GLU A 98 1.09 0.40 -12.71
CA GLU A 98 0.37 0.85 -11.53
C GLU A 98 0.57 -0.15 -10.39
N PRO A 99 1.16 0.26 -9.26
CA PRO A 99 1.36 -0.65 -8.14
C PRO A 99 0.07 -0.90 -7.36
N LEU A 100 -0.17 -2.17 -7.03
CA LEU A 100 -1.38 -2.64 -6.36
C LEU A 100 -1.09 -3.10 -4.93
N TYR A 101 -2.00 -2.74 -4.01
CA TYR A 101 -2.00 -3.27 -2.65
C TYR A 101 -3.23 -4.14 -2.43
N LEU A 102 -3.04 -5.46 -2.56
CA LEU A 102 -4.10 -6.46 -2.40
C LEU A 102 -4.04 -7.16 -1.02
N GLY A 103 -3.17 -6.65 -0.14
CA GLY A 103 -2.93 -7.16 1.21
C GLY A 103 -1.44 -7.28 1.51
N ALA A 104 -1.10 -7.46 2.79
CA ALA A 104 0.29 -7.47 3.27
C ALA A 104 1.18 -8.58 2.67
N THR A 105 0.59 -9.54 1.96
CA THR A 105 1.30 -10.63 1.28
C THR A 105 1.15 -10.60 -0.23
N PHE A 106 0.37 -9.66 -0.78
CA PHE A 106 0.02 -9.58 -2.20
C PHE A 106 0.43 -8.22 -2.75
N TYR A 107 1.70 -8.13 -3.11
CA TYR A 107 2.28 -6.99 -3.79
C TYR A 107 2.29 -7.28 -5.28
N CYS A 108 1.42 -6.62 -6.01
CA CYS A 108 1.31 -6.79 -7.45
C CYS A 108 1.54 -5.47 -8.17
N VAL A 109 1.81 -5.54 -9.47
CA VAL A 109 1.83 -4.39 -10.36
C VAL A 109 0.98 -4.72 -11.57
N GLU A 110 0.12 -3.79 -11.96
CA GLU A 110 -0.65 -3.87 -13.20
C GLU A 110 0.03 -3.06 -14.30
N TYR A 111 0.12 -3.63 -15.51
CA TYR A 111 0.56 -2.93 -16.70
C TYR A 111 -0.57 -2.86 -17.71
N SER A 112 -0.79 -1.67 -18.26
CA SER A 112 -1.67 -1.51 -19.43
C SER A 112 -1.07 -2.18 -20.66
N LEU A 113 -1.88 -2.88 -21.45
CA LEU A 113 -1.47 -3.41 -22.75
C LEU A 113 -2.11 -2.58 -23.87
N ILE A 114 -1.25 -1.95 -24.67
CA ILE A 114 -1.62 -0.90 -25.61
C ILE A 114 -1.51 -1.42 -27.05
N ASN A 115 -2.51 -1.15 -27.88
CA ASN A 115 -2.48 -1.48 -29.31
C ASN A 115 -1.69 -0.46 -30.15
N ASP A 116 -1.54 -0.72 -31.45
CA ASP A 116 -0.86 0.17 -32.39
C ASP A 116 -1.53 1.54 -32.59
N ARG A 117 -2.79 1.69 -32.16
CA ARG A 117 -3.54 2.95 -32.14
C ARG A 117 -3.34 3.76 -30.86
N GLY A 118 -2.59 3.23 -29.88
CA GLY A 118 -2.39 3.87 -28.58
C GLY A 118 -3.56 3.68 -27.61
N GLU A 119 -4.46 2.73 -27.87
CA GLU A 119 -5.59 2.43 -26.99
C GLU A 119 -5.19 1.30 -26.03
N VAL A 120 -5.52 1.45 -24.74
CA VAL A 120 -5.46 0.35 -23.78
C VAL A 120 -6.54 -0.67 -24.14
N VAL A 121 -6.14 -1.90 -24.42
CA VAL A 121 -7.04 -2.98 -24.86
C VAL A 121 -7.13 -4.13 -23.88
N ASP A 122 -6.17 -4.23 -22.96
CA ASP A 122 -6.10 -5.26 -21.93
C ASP A 122 -5.13 -4.83 -20.83
N HIS A 123 -5.04 -5.60 -19.76
CA HIS A 123 -4.13 -5.41 -18.63
C HIS A 123 -3.38 -6.71 -18.33
N VAL A 124 -2.21 -6.59 -17.70
CA VAL A 124 -1.49 -7.74 -17.14
C VAL A 124 -1.07 -7.42 -15.71
N VAL A 125 -1.39 -8.32 -14.79
CA VAL A 125 -0.99 -8.21 -13.39
C VAL A 125 0.19 -9.14 -13.14
N VAL A 126 1.24 -8.62 -12.52
CA VAL A 126 2.45 -9.36 -12.16
C VAL A 126 2.61 -9.35 -10.64
N ASP A 127 2.81 -10.52 -10.05
CA ASP A 127 3.18 -10.66 -8.64
C ASP A 127 4.65 -10.25 -8.47
N MET A 128 4.91 -9.31 -7.54
CA MET A 128 6.23 -8.78 -7.28
C MET A 128 7.03 -9.63 -6.29
N THR A 129 6.37 -10.49 -5.52
CA THR A 129 7.01 -11.39 -4.54
C THR A 129 7.52 -12.66 -5.22
N VAL A 130 6.81 -13.12 -6.25
CA VAL A 130 7.19 -14.20 -7.14
C VAL A 130 6.98 -13.68 -8.56
N PRO A 131 8.04 -13.46 -9.37
CA PRO A 131 7.91 -12.84 -10.68
C PRO A 131 7.12 -13.75 -11.63
N ALA A 132 5.80 -13.61 -11.59
CA ALA A 132 4.85 -14.44 -12.29
C ALA A 132 3.61 -13.61 -12.63
N ILE A 133 3.05 -13.86 -13.82
CA ILE A 133 1.79 -13.26 -14.22
C ILE A 133 0.66 -13.88 -13.40
N VAL A 134 -0.14 -13.03 -12.77
CA VAL A 134 -1.33 -13.43 -12.02
C VAL A 134 -2.49 -13.61 -13.02
N ASP A 135 -3.08 -14.79 -13.01
CA ASP A 135 -4.32 -15.07 -13.73
C ASP A 135 -5.51 -14.84 -12.79
N LEU A 136 -6.13 -13.66 -12.92
CA LEU A 136 -7.28 -13.28 -12.10
C LEU A 136 -8.55 -14.07 -12.47
N ASP A 137 -8.65 -14.59 -13.70
CA ASP A 137 -9.81 -15.33 -14.19
C ASP A 137 -9.74 -16.83 -13.87
N ALA A 138 -8.53 -17.37 -13.64
CA ALA A 138 -8.33 -18.80 -13.35
C ALA A 138 -8.77 -19.23 -11.93
N SER A 139 -9.11 -18.30 -11.05
CA SER A 139 -9.43 -18.60 -9.65
C SER A 139 -10.89 -19.07 -9.47
N GLN A 140 -11.14 -20.37 -9.70
CA GLN A 140 -12.18 -21.10 -8.98
C GLN A 140 -11.59 -21.71 -7.70
N VAL A 141 -10.96 -20.89 -6.86
CA VAL A 141 -10.51 -21.34 -5.55
C VAL A 141 -11.75 -21.45 -4.68
N GLU A 142 -12.16 -22.68 -4.34
CA GLU A 142 -13.13 -22.90 -3.28
C GLU A 142 -12.56 -22.32 -1.98
N VAL A 143 -13.10 -21.18 -1.56
CA VAL A 143 -12.74 -20.59 -0.28
C VAL A 143 -13.27 -21.57 0.79
N PRO A 144 -12.42 -22.07 1.71
CA PRO A 144 -12.81 -23.08 2.70
C PRO A 144 -13.76 -22.55 3.78
N ILE A 145 -14.32 -21.36 3.57
CA ILE A 145 -15.17 -20.60 4.48
C ILE A 145 -16.45 -20.25 3.69
N GLY A 146 -17.62 -20.46 4.30
CA GLY A 146 -18.89 -20.11 3.65
C GLY A 146 -19.00 -18.61 3.40
N GLU A 147 -19.66 -18.21 2.31
CA GLU A 147 -19.83 -16.80 1.91
C GLU A 147 -20.38 -15.92 3.05
N ASN A 148 -21.33 -16.42 3.83
CA ASN A 148 -21.90 -15.68 4.96
C ASN A 148 -20.87 -15.39 6.06
N ASP A 149 -20.00 -16.35 6.36
CA ASP A 149 -18.98 -16.21 7.38
C ASP A 149 -17.90 -15.19 6.93
N LEU A 150 -17.57 -15.19 5.63
CA LEU A 150 -16.68 -14.18 5.03
C LEU A 150 -17.27 -12.77 5.14
N LEU A 151 -18.54 -12.60 4.76
CA LEU A 151 -19.24 -11.31 4.88
C LEU A 151 -19.29 -10.83 6.34
N GLU A 152 -19.49 -11.75 7.29
CA GLU A 152 -19.50 -11.39 8.71
C GLU A 152 -18.10 -10.95 9.19
N GLN A 153 -17.05 -11.67 8.79
CA GLN A 153 -15.66 -11.29 9.11
C GLN A 153 -15.28 -9.93 8.53
N GLU A 154 -15.65 -9.65 7.27
CA GLU A 154 -15.41 -8.34 6.66
C GLU A 154 -16.14 -7.24 7.41
N ARG A 155 -17.42 -7.46 7.78
CA ARG A 155 -18.20 -6.50 8.57
C ARG A 155 -17.55 -6.23 9.92
N MET A 156 -17.10 -7.26 10.63
CA MET A 156 -16.42 -7.12 11.93
C MET A 156 -15.11 -6.35 11.78
N LYS A 157 -14.28 -6.70 10.80
CA LYS A 157 -13.03 -5.99 10.48
C LYS A 157 -13.28 -4.51 10.22
N LYS A 158 -14.28 -4.18 9.38
CA LYS A 158 -14.64 -2.78 9.08
C LYS A 158 -15.08 -2.01 10.34
N GLN A 159 -15.81 -2.66 11.25
CA GLN A 159 -16.21 -2.03 12.51
C GLN A 159 -15.02 -1.73 13.41
N GLU A 160 -14.09 -2.67 13.55
CA GLU A 160 -12.86 -2.47 14.32
C GLU A 160 -11.96 -1.39 13.72
N ALA A 161 -11.79 -1.41 12.39
CA ALA A 161 -11.03 -0.40 11.66
C ALA A 161 -11.61 1.01 11.90
N ASN A 162 -12.92 1.17 11.78
CA ASN A 162 -13.58 2.45 12.00
C ASN A 162 -13.38 2.97 13.44
N ALA A 163 -13.45 2.10 14.45
CA ALA A 163 -13.19 2.51 15.83
C ALA A 163 -11.75 3.00 16.05
N LEU A 164 -10.78 2.41 15.35
CA LEU A 164 -9.38 2.85 15.41
C LEU A 164 -9.17 4.19 14.68
N TRP A 165 -9.84 4.40 13.54
CA TRP A 165 -9.86 5.69 12.87
C TRP A 165 -10.47 6.79 13.75
N ASP A 166 -11.61 6.53 14.38
CA ASP A 166 -12.25 7.48 15.30
C ASP A 166 -11.31 7.85 16.46
N SER A 167 -10.63 6.85 17.04
CA SER A 167 -9.65 7.08 18.10
C SER A 167 -8.47 7.92 17.63
N LEU A 168 -7.99 7.72 16.40
CA LEU A 168 -6.90 8.50 15.82
C LEU A 168 -7.32 9.95 15.60
N GLU A 169 -8.50 10.19 15.03
CA GLU A 169 -9.03 11.54 14.78
C GLU A 169 -9.25 12.32 16.08
N GLU A 170 -9.77 11.68 17.12
CA GLU A 170 -9.92 12.33 18.43
C GLU A 170 -8.57 12.70 19.06
N LYS A 171 -7.55 11.86 18.91
CA LYS A 171 -6.17 12.20 19.31
C LYS A 171 -5.64 13.40 18.52
N MET A 172 -5.85 13.44 17.21
CA MET A 172 -5.39 14.56 16.38
C MET A 172 -6.08 15.88 16.77
N LYS A 173 -7.38 15.86 17.12
CA LYS A 173 -8.11 17.06 17.59
C LYS A 173 -7.57 17.59 18.92
N THR A 174 -7.25 16.69 19.85
CA THR A 174 -6.74 17.06 21.18
C THR A 174 -5.28 17.50 21.19
N THR A 175 -4.54 17.28 20.09
CA THR A 175 -3.12 17.68 19.95
C THR A 175 -2.95 18.97 19.14
N SER A 176 -4.03 19.68 18.75
CA SER A 176 -3.91 21.00 18.10
C SER A 176 -3.40 22.09 19.07
N PRO A 177 -2.40 22.91 18.69
CA PRO A 177 -1.73 23.82 19.61
C PRO A 177 -2.44 25.18 19.71
N GLU A 178 -3.13 25.44 20.82
CA GLU A 178 -3.32 26.80 21.34
C GLU A 178 -2.22 27.08 22.38
N GLY A 179 -1.07 27.65 21.95
CA GLY A 179 0.01 28.06 22.85
C GLY A 179 1.31 28.41 22.12
N PRO A 180 2.11 29.40 22.61
CA PRO A 180 3.05 30.14 21.78
C PRO A 180 4.24 29.29 21.31
N ALA A 181 4.68 29.61 20.08
CA ALA A 181 5.77 28.98 19.35
C ALA A 181 6.97 28.56 20.20
N LEU A 182 7.07 27.26 20.46
CA LEU A 182 8.34 26.55 20.60
C LEU A 182 8.36 25.52 19.47
N SER A 183 9.02 25.87 18.37
CA SER A 183 9.19 24.98 17.24
C SER A 183 10.02 23.76 17.67
N ARG A 184 9.43 22.57 17.56
CA ARG A 184 10.00 21.32 17.05
C ARG A 184 9.14 20.15 17.53
N GLY A 185 8.65 19.35 16.59
CA GLY A 185 7.92 18.12 16.86
C GLY A 185 6.60 18.08 16.10
N LEU A 186 6.50 17.08 15.23
CA LEU A 186 5.37 16.71 14.35
C LEU A 186 5.30 17.52 13.05
N GLY A 187 5.75 16.85 11.99
CA GLY A 187 5.74 17.33 10.61
C GLY A 187 4.33 17.74 10.19
N HIS A 188 4.19 19.02 9.87
CA HIS A 188 3.02 19.56 9.22
C HIS A 188 2.99 19.02 7.79
N ILE A 189 1.95 18.27 7.42
CA ILE A 189 1.65 18.01 6.00
C ILE A 189 1.19 19.34 5.43
N SER A 190 2.04 19.99 4.64
CA SER A 190 1.70 21.20 3.91
C SER A 190 1.02 20.80 2.61
N ASN A 191 -0.30 20.94 2.56
CA ASN A 191 -1.01 21.00 1.28
C ASN A 191 -0.53 22.26 0.55
N TYR A 192 0.01 22.09 -0.66
CA TYR A 192 0.17 23.17 -1.63
C TYR A 192 -0.42 22.71 -2.98
N PRO A 193 -0.88 23.66 -3.81
CA PRO A 193 -2.12 23.60 -4.59
C PRO A 193 -2.09 22.72 -5.83
#